data_AF-A0A3D8GSA7-F1
#
_entry.id   AF-A0A3D8GSA7-F1
#
_cell.length_a   1.000
_cell.length_b   1.000
_cell.length_c   1.000
_cell.angle_alpha   90.00
_cell.angle_beta   90.00
_cell.angle_gamma   90.00
#
_symmetry.space_group_name_H-M   'P 1'
#
loop_
_entity.id
_entity.type
_entity.pdbx_description
1 polymer ?
#
loop_
_entity_poly.entity_id
_entity_poly.type
_entity_poly.pdbx_seq_one_letter_code
_entity_poly.pdbx_strand_id
1 'polypeptide(L)' 'MNLKTFLLNFVFVYVLISLPSIVGIGYVIDWVPEATLFKQFKGYVIDGLLNNFVIKNVIAIIVGFVVTLIIFKRQQTK' A
#
# COMPACT_ATOMS: atom_id res chain seq x y z
N MET A 1 18.12 -13.03 4.12
CA MET A 1 16.99 -12.13 3.79
C MET A 1 17.33 -10.73 4.28
N ASN A 2 17.42 -9.73 3.40
CA ASN A 2 17.69 -8.37 3.83
C ASN A 2 16.39 -7.72 4.31
N LEU A 3 16.26 -7.51 5.63
CA LEU A 3 15.05 -6.95 6.24
C LEU A 3 14.72 -5.56 5.68
N LYS A 4 15.73 -4.74 5.37
CA LYS A 4 15.51 -3.41 4.76
C LYS A 4 14.85 -3.54 3.38
N THR A 5 15.33 -4.47 2.56
CA THR A 5 14.75 -4.74 1.23
C THR A 5 13.33 -5.28 1.34
N PHE A 6 13.06 -6.17 2.29
CA PHE A 6 11.72 -6.67 2.54
C PHE A 6 10.76 -5.54 2.96
N LEU A 7 11.15 -4.71 3.93
CA LEU A 7 10.32 -3.60 4.42
C LEU A 7 10.02 -2.57 3.33
N LEU A 8 11.02 -2.21 2.53
CA LEU A 8 10.82 -1.29 1.40
C LEU A 8 9.84 -1.86 0.37
N ASN A 9 10.00 -3.13 -0.03
CA ASN A 9 9.08 -3.78 -0.95
C ASN A 9 7.68 -3.91 -0.38
N PHE A 10 7.57 -4.26 0.91
CA PHE A 10 6.31 -4.36 1.61
C PHE A 10 5.55 -3.02 1.58
N VAL A 11 6.20 -1.92 1.99
CA VAL A 11 5.60 -0.58 1.98
C VAL A 11 5.22 -0.18 0.55
N PHE A 12 6.11 -0.40 -0.42
CA PHE A 12 5.87 -0.04 -1.81
C PHE A 12 4.64 -0.77 -2.38
N VAL A 13 4.56 -2.08 -2.21
CA VAL A 13 3.43 -2.89 -2.70
C VAL A 13 2.13 -2.51 -1.99
N TYR A 14 2.18 -2.30 -0.66
CA TYR A 14 1.01 -1.88 0.11
C TYR A 14 0.43 -0.55 -0.39
N VAL A 15 1.30 0.43 -0.64
CA VAL A 15 0.90 1.74 -1.17
C VAL A 15 0.32 1.59 -2.57
N LEU A 16 0.97 0.84 -3.47
CA LEU A 16 0.48 0.61 -4.83
C LEU A 16 -0.92 0.00 -4.86
N ILE A 17 -1.18 -1.03 -4.05
CA ILE A 17 -2.49 -1.68 -3.99
C ILE A 17 -3.54 -0.75 -3.36
N SER A 18 -3.11 0.18 -2.50
CA SER A 18 -4.02 1.15 -1.89
C SER A 18 -4.38 2.32 -2.82
N LEU A 19 -3.61 2.57 -3.90
CA LEU A 19 -3.83 3.72 -4.79
C LEU A 19 -5.26 3.81 -5.34
N PRO A 20 -5.89 2.74 -5.86
CA PRO A 20 -7.26 2.82 -6.35
C PRO A 20 -8.24 3.32 -5.28
N SER A 21 -8.10 2.83 -4.04
CA SER A 21 -8.95 3.30 -2.94
C SER A 21 -8.62 4.73 -2.55
N ILE A 22 -7.34 5.13 -2.53
CA ILE A 22 -6.92 6.51 -2.26
C ILE A 22 -7.52 7.51 -3.26
N VAL A 23 -7.69 7.11 -4.53
CA VAL A 23 -8.32 7.95 -5.55
C VAL A 23 -9.86 7.84 -5.56
N GLY A 24 -10.46 7.14 -4.59
CA GLY A 24 -11.92 7.00 -4.47
C GLY A 24 -12.55 5.99 -5.43
N ILE A 25 -11.79 5.05 -6.00
CA ILE A 25 -12.38 3.99 -6.82
C ILE A 25 -13.10 2.99 -5.91
N GLY A 26 -14.41 2.87 -6.12
CA GLY A 26 -15.26 1.88 -5.45
C GLY A 26 -15.98 2.38 -4.20
N TYR A 27 -15.82 3.65 -3.82
CA TYR A 27 -16.59 4.27 -2.73
C TYR A 27 -16.58 5.80 -2.80
N VAL A 28 -17.55 6.44 -2.14
CA VAL A 28 -17.67 7.91 -2.03
C VAL A 28 -17.65 8.26 -0.55
N ILE A 29 -16.89 9.29 -0.18
CA ILE A 29 -16.89 9.84 1.18
C ILE A 29 -17.89 11.00 1.23
N ASP A 30 -18.82 10.97 2.18
CA ASP A 30 -19.75 12.06 2.43
C ASP A 30 -19.04 13.20 3.15
N TRP A 31 -18.74 14.26 2.41
CA TRP A 31 -18.08 15.44 2.95
C TRP A 31 -19.08 16.46 3.48
N VAL A 32 -18.74 17.06 4.63
CA VAL A 32 -19.43 18.27 5.12
C VAL A 32 -19.18 19.42 4.13
N PRO A 33 -20.15 20.31 3.86
CA PRO A 33 -20.01 21.38 2.87
C PRO A 33 -18.80 22.30 3.08
N GLU A 34 -18.36 22.49 4.33
CA GLU A 34 -17.23 23.35 4.71
C GLU A 34 -15.86 22.62 4.68
N ALA A 35 -15.81 21.38 4.19
CA ALA A 35 -14.57 20.61 4.12
C ALA A 35 -13.63 21.17 3.04
N THR A 36 -12.50 21.73 3.48
CA THR A 36 -11.44 22.19 2.56
C THR A 36 -10.87 21.04 1.74
N LEU A 37 -10.33 21.34 0.55
CA LEU A 37 -9.70 20.35 -0.34
C LEU A 37 -8.62 19.53 0.38
N PHE A 38 -7.84 20.16 1.27
CA PHE A 38 -6.84 19.47 2.06
C PHE A 38 -7.44 18.44 3.03
N LYS A 39 -8.57 18.76 3.67
CA LYS A 39 -9.30 17.81 4.53
C LYS A 39 -9.83 16.63 3.71
N GLN A 40 -10.38 16.91 2.52
CA GLN A 40 -10.89 15.88 1.62
C GLN A 40 -9.76 14.93 1.17
N PHE A 41 -8.66 15.49 0.68
CA PHE A 41 -7.47 14.72 0.30
C PHE A 41 -6.95 13.85 1.45
N LYS A 42 -6.82 14.41 2.66
CA LYS A 42 -6.36 13.67 3.83
C LYS A 42 -7.27 12.49 4.16
N GLY A 43 -8.60 12.67 4.12
CA GLY A 43 -9.50 11.55 4.42
C GLY A 43 -9.49 10.49 3.31
N TYR A 44 -9.43 10.87 2.04
CA TYR A 44 -9.23 9.91 0.94
C TYR A 44 -7.95 9.08 1.10
N VAL A 45 -6.83 9.71 1.50
CA VAL A 45 -5.57 8.99 1.76
C VAL A 45 -5.72 8.03 2.94
N ILE A 46 -6.30 8.46 4.06
CA ILE A 46 -6.44 7.63 5.26
C ILE A 46 -7.40 6.46 5.00
N ASP A 47 -8.60 6.74 4.48
CA ASP A 47 -9.59 5.72 4.19
C ASP A 47 -9.09 4.78 3.09
N GLY A 48 -8.42 5.31 2.07
CA GLY A 48 -7.84 4.50 1.02
C GLY A 48 -6.76 3.55 1.53
N LEU A 49 -5.95 3.99 2.50
CA LEU A 49 -4.95 3.14 3.16
C LEU A 49 -5.59 2.13 4.11
N LEU A 50 -6.68 2.45 4.82
CA LEU A 50 -7.33 1.56 5.79
C LEU A 50 -8.35 0.60 5.17
N ASN A 51 -8.92 0.94 4.01
CA ASN A 51 -9.90 0.11 3.32
C ASN A 51 -9.30 -1.27 3.01
N ASN A 52 -9.96 -2.34 3.48
CA ASN A 52 -9.49 -3.72 3.33
C ASN A 52 -8.03 -3.93 3.78
N PHE A 53 -7.58 -3.23 4.83
CA PHE A 53 -6.18 -3.26 5.26
C PHE A 53 -5.65 -4.70 5.47
N VAL A 54 -6.46 -5.62 6.02
CA VAL A 54 -6.06 -7.02 6.25
C VAL A 54 -5.61 -7.70 4.95
N ILE A 55 -6.43 -7.62 3.91
CA ILE A 55 -6.15 -8.25 2.61
C ILE A 55 -4.90 -7.63 1.98
N LYS A 56 -4.80 -6.30 2.00
CA LYS A 56 -3.63 -5.59 1.45
C LYS A 56 -2.34 -5.92 2.20
N ASN A 57 -2.40 -6.09 3.52
CA ASN A 57 -1.27 -6.53 4.32
C ASN A 57 -0.83 -7.95 3.94
N VAL A 58 -1.77 -8.89 3.80
CA VAL A 58 -1.45 -10.27 3.38
C VAL A 58 -0.78 -10.29 2.00
N ILE A 59 -1.33 -9.56 1.03
CA ILE A 59 -0.73 -9.47 -0.32
C ILE A 59 0.66 -8.86 -0.26
N ALA A 60 0.83 -7.74 0.46
CA ALA A 60 2.11 -7.06 0.58
C ALA A 60 3.19 -7.94 1.26
N ILE A 61 2.82 -8.76 2.26
CA ILE A 61 3.73 -9.73 2.89
C ILE A 61 4.15 -10.80 1.88
N ILE A 62 3.20 -11.40 1.16
CA ILE A 62 3.49 -12.46 0.18
C ILE A 62 4.40 -11.93 -0.92
N VAL A 63 4.05 -10.79 -1.54
CA VAL A 63 4.84 -10.19 -2.62
C VAL A 63 6.21 -9.76 -2.10
N GLY A 64 6.27 -9.11 -0.94
CA GLY A 64 7.52 -8.70 -0.31
C GLY A 64 8.46 -9.89 -0.10
N PHE A 65 7.93 -11.00 0.41
CA PHE A 65 8.70 -12.23 0.64
C PHE A 65 9.21 -12.83 -0.68
N VAL A 66 8.33 -12.99 -1.68
CA VAL A 66 8.69 -13.53 -3.00
C VAL A 66 9.78 -12.68 -3.67
N VAL A 67 9.61 -11.36 -3.70
CA VAL A 67 10.58 -10.45 -4.33
C VAL A 67 11.93 -10.51 -3.60
N THR A 68 11.93 -10.49 -2.26
CA THR A 68 13.18 -10.58 -1.50
C THR A 68 13.89 -11.92 -1.71
N LEU A 69 13.17 -13.03 -1.82
CA LEU A 69 13.75 -14.34 -2.15
C LEU A 69 14.38 -14.36 -3.54
N ILE A 70 13.72 -13.79 -4.55
CA ILE A 70 14.25 -13.70 -5.92
C ILE A 70 15.53 -12.86 -5.96
N ILE A 71 15.54 -11.70 -5.29
CA ILE A 71 16.72 -10.83 -5.20
C ILE A 71 17.88 -11.57 -4.52
N PHE A 72 17.61 -12.26 -3.41
CA PHE A 72 18.62 -13.03 -2.70
C PHE A 72 19.24 -14.13 -3.57
N LYS A 73 18.43 -14.90 -4.31
CA LYS A 73 18.94 -15.91 -5.25
C LYS A 73 19.81 -15.29 -6.35
N ARG A 74 19.39 -14.16 -6.93
CA ARG A 74 20.17 -13.45 -7.97
C ARG A 74 21.53 -12.98 -7.45
N GLN A 75 21.63 -12.60 -6.17
CA GLN A 75 22.90 -12.19 -5.56
C GLN A 75 23.86 -13.35 -5.30
N GLN A 76 23.36 -14.58 -5.11
CA GLN A 76 24.21 -15.77 -4.93
C GLN A 76 24.65 -16.43 -6.25
N THR A 77 23.97 -16.12 -7.36
CA THR A 77 24.28 -16.67 -8.69
C THR A 77 25.30 -15.80 -9.45
N LYS A 78 25.59 -14.60 -8.94
CA LYS A 78 26.63 -13.68 -9.44
C LYS A 78 27.88 -13.82 -8.61
#